data_AF-A0AAU7EDE2-F1
#
_entry.id   AF-A0AAU7EDE2-F1
#
_cell.length_a   1.000
_cell.length_b   1.000
_cell.length_c   1.000
_cell.angle_alpha   90.00
_cell.angle_beta   90.00
_cell.angle_gamma   90.00
#
_symmetry.space_group_name_H-M   'P 1'
#
loop_
_entity.id
_entity.type
_entity.pdbx_description
1 polymer ?
#
loop_
_entity_poly.entity_id
_entity_poly.type
_entity_poly.pdbx_seq_one_letter_code
_entity_poly.pdbx_strand_id
1 'polypeptide(L)'
;MTKQYTELKKLKSDFTINEIGKFQFYSGIAIGIGFSLIFNSLFRVFLKICNVGEIITDLSWSNFYTYEFSIYYLTLIGFTSVGFSFCFTTYLWMSKPFATNRKKNIRLRMAQTNTIWILFGTLFFLLRLFWFFAGVDLTIEKDFAYLGFMFPIFIYLYCWNLISDIYKSKKPFLLTSLIVIFVGIILSGI
;
A
#
# COMPACT_ATOMS: atom_id res chain seq x y z
N MET A 1 29.35 -32.68 -2.31
CA MET A 1 28.13 -31.97 -1.88
C MET A 1 28.01 -30.52 -2.38
N THR A 2 28.96 -29.95 -3.12
CA THR A 2 28.92 -28.52 -3.50
C THR A 2 28.18 -28.24 -4.81
N LYS A 3 28.22 -29.13 -5.81
CA LYS A 3 27.55 -28.93 -7.11
C LYS A 3 26.01 -28.86 -7.00
N GLN A 4 25.41 -29.69 -6.15
CA GLN A 4 23.95 -29.77 -5.98
C GLN A 4 23.36 -28.52 -5.30
N TYR A 5 24.12 -27.89 -4.38
CA TYR A 5 23.74 -26.60 -3.78
C TYR A 5 23.86 -25.42 -4.75
N THR A 6 24.80 -25.46 -5.71
CA THR A 6 24.90 -24.46 -6.78
C THR A 6 23.79 -24.58 -7.82
N GLU A 7 23.30 -25.80 -8.12
CA GLU A 7 22.16 -25.96 -9.04
C GLU A 7 20.84 -25.50 -8.43
N LEU A 8 20.66 -25.66 -7.11
CA LEU A 8 19.53 -25.07 -6.37
C LEU A 8 19.55 -23.52 -6.36
N LYS A 9 20.68 -22.87 -6.68
CA LYS A 9 20.79 -21.41 -6.80
C LYS A 9 20.27 -20.84 -8.14
N LYS A 10 19.80 -21.67 -9.07
CA LYS A 10 19.14 -21.26 -10.33
C LYS A 10 17.62 -20.99 -10.21
N LEU A 11 17.06 -20.83 -9.00
CA LEU A 11 15.61 -21.04 -8.81
C LEU A 11 14.66 -19.83 -8.96
N LYS A 12 15.14 -18.58 -8.89
CA LYS A 12 14.31 -17.38 -9.08
C LYS A 12 14.86 -16.52 -10.22
N SER A 13 13.98 -16.11 -11.13
CA SER A 13 14.32 -15.19 -12.22
C SER A 13 14.59 -13.79 -11.66
N ASP A 14 15.46 -13.02 -12.33
CA ASP A 14 15.73 -11.64 -11.93
C ASP A 14 14.50 -10.77 -12.17
N PHE A 15 14.26 -9.82 -11.26
CA PHE A 15 13.20 -8.84 -11.42
C PHE A 15 13.58 -7.87 -12.55
N THR A 16 13.04 -8.11 -13.74
CA THR A 16 13.27 -7.30 -14.93
C THR A 16 11.96 -7.01 -15.65
N ILE A 17 11.91 -5.90 -16.40
CA ILE A 17 10.73 -5.49 -17.16
C ILE A 17 10.32 -6.55 -18.17
N ASN A 18 11.30 -7.16 -18.86
CA ASN A 18 11.05 -8.23 -19.82
C ASN A 18 10.49 -9.48 -19.16
N GLU A 19 10.99 -9.80 -17.95
CA GLU A 19 10.45 -10.92 -17.21
C GLU A 19 9.00 -10.63 -16.82
N ILE A 20 8.66 -9.51 -16.18
CA ILE A 20 7.28 -9.21 -15.77
C ILE A 20 6.33 -9.07 -16.97
N GLY A 21 6.84 -8.50 -18.05
CA GLY A 21 6.09 -8.06 -19.22
C GLY A 21 5.99 -6.54 -19.24
N LYS A 22 6.38 -5.92 -20.36
CA LYS A 22 6.45 -4.45 -20.49
C LYS A 22 5.11 -3.80 -20.17
N PHE A 23 4.02 -4.33 -20.74
CA PHE A 23 2.69 -3.81 -20.53
C PHE A 23 2.29 -3.87 -19.06
N GLN A 24 2.45 -5.02 -18.40
CA GLN A 24 2.14 -5.23 -16.98
C GLN A 24 2.97 -4.33 -16.08
N PHE A 25 4.25 -4.16 -16.41
CA PHE A 25 5.16 -3.35 -15.61
C PHE A 25 4.74 -1.86 -15.62
N TYR A 26 4.59 -1.28 -16.81
CA TYR A 26 4.25 0.14 -16.96
C TYR A 26 2.79 0.44 -16.60
N SER A 27 1.85 -0.44 -16.96
CA SER A 27 0.45 -0.27 -16.54
C SER A 27 0.31 -0.39 -15.03
N GLY A 28 1.07 -1.29 -14.39
CA GLY A 28 1.15 -1.41 -12.93
C GLY A 28 1.59 -0.14 -12.24
N ILE A 29 2.58 0.56 -12.79
CA ILE A 29 3.06 1.84 -12.27
C ILE A 29 2.01 2.94 -12.49
N ALA A 30 1.48 3.06 -13.71
CA ALA A 30 0.49 4.10 -14.04
C ALA A 30 -0.78 3.97 -13.19
N ILE A 31 -1.29 2.74 -13.04
CA ILE A 31 -2.46 2.43 -12.22
C ILE A 31 -2.15 2.67 -10.74
N GLY A 32 -0.95 2.29 -10.26
CA GLY A 32 -0.51 2.57 -8.89
C GLY A 32 -0.46 4.06 -8.58
N ILE A 33 0.05 4.89 -9.50
CA ILE A 33 0.04 6.36 -9.33
C ILE A 33 -1.41 6.87 -9.29
N GLY A 34 -2.25 6.44 -10.23
CA GLY A 34 -3.67 6.82 -10.25
C GLY A 34 -4.40 6.49 -8.94
N PHE A 35 -4.24 5.27 -8.44
CA PHE A 35 -4.85 4.85 -7.17
C PHE A 35 -4.25 5.58 -5.96
N SER A 36 -2.97 5.95 -5.97
CA SER A 36 -2.39 6.71 -4.86
C SER A 36 -3.05 8.08 -4.69
N LEU A 37 -3.37 8.76 -5.80
CA LEU A 37 -4.11 10.02 -5.80
C LEU A 37 -5.56 9.84 -5.35
N ILE A 38 -6.24 8.79 -5.85
CA ILE A 38 -7.62 8.48 -5.49
C ILE A 38 -7.72 8.20 -3.98
N PHE A 39 -6.87 7.32 -3.43
CA PHE A 39 -6.88 7.01 -2.00
C PHE A 39 -6.51 8.20 -1.14
N ASN A 40 -5.53 9.01 -1.56
CA ASN A 40 -5.15 10.21 -0.81
C ASN A 40 -6.33 11.19 -0.70
N SER A 41 -7.01 11.46 -1.81
CA SER A 41 -8.22 12.28 -1.84
C SER A 41 -9.34 11.68 -0.99
N LEU A 42 -9.60 10.37 -1.17
CA LEU A 42 -10.67 9.66 -0.46
C LEU A 42 -10.46 9.68 1.06
N PHE A 43 -9.24 9.42 1.56
CA PHE A 43 -8.98 9.45 2.99
C PHE A 43 -9.06 10.86 3.58
N ARG A 44 -8.63 11.90 2.85
CA ARG A 44 -8.81 13.29 3.28
C ARG A 44 -10.30 13.65 3.39
N VAL A 45 -11.11 13.27 2.40
CA VAL A 45 -12.56 13.47 2.43
C VAL A 45 -13.19 12.69 3.58
N PHE A 46 -12.80 11.43 3.77
CA PHE A 46 -13.31 10.59 4.84
C PHE A 46 -13.02 11.18 6.21
N LEU A 47 -11.77 11.60 6.47
CA LEU A 47 -11.38 12.19 7.76
C LEU A 47 -12.12 13.51 8.02
N LYS A 48 -12.36 14.34 7.00
CA LYS A 48 -13.24 15.52 7.12
C LYS A 48 -14.65 15.14 7.54
N ILE A 49 -15.25 14.12 6.92
CA ILE A 49 -16.60 13.65 7.26
C ILE A 49 -16.65 13.13 8.70
N CYS A 50 -15.63 12.41 9.16
CA CYS A 50 -15.58 11.91 10.54
C CYS A 50 -15.63 13.05 11.57
N ASN A 51 -14.93 14.16 11.31
CA ASN A 51 -14.90 15.31 12.20
C ASN A 51 -16.15 16.22 12.07
N VAL A 52 -17.06 15.96 11.12
CA VAL A 52 -18.37 16.65 11.06
C VAL A 52 -19.20 16.34 12.31
N GLY A 53 -19.04 15.16 12.90
CA GLY A 53 -19.74 14.79 14.14
C GLY A 53 -19.47 15.76 15.29
N GLU A 54 -18.21 16.17 15.47
CA GLU A 54 -17.80 17.18 16.47
C GLU A 54 -18.27 18.60 16.09
N ILE A 55 -18.36 18.91 14.80
CA ILE A 55 -18.81 20.24 14.31
C ILE A 55 -20.33 20.42 14.49
N ILE A 56 -21.11 19.35 14.39
CA ILE A 56 -22.56 19.39 14.65
C ILE A 56 -22.84 19.67 16.13
N THR A 57 -22.02 19.13 17.04
CA THR A 57 -22.14 19.41 18.48
C THR A 57 -21.74 20.85 18.85
N ASP A 58 -20.78 21.44 18.14
CA ASP A 58 -20.28 22.81 18.39
C ASP A 58 -21.00 23.92 17.60
N LEU A 59 -22.09 23.60 16.88
CA LEU A 59 -22.97 24.55 16.17
C LEU A 59 -22.26 25.56 15.24
N SER A 60 -21.04 25.26 14.77
CA SER A 60 -20.18 26.19 14.01
C SER A 60 -19.88 25.67 12.60
N TRP A 61 -20.87 25.79 11.71
CA TRP A 61 -20.75 25.42 10.29
C TRP A 61 -19.62 26.14 9.53
N SER A 62 -19.10 27.24 10.06
CA SER A 62 -17.93 27.95 9.52
C SER A 62 -16.63 27.14 9.62
N ASN A 63 -16.52 26.21 10.57
CA ASN A 63 -15.31 25.41 10.80
C ASN A 63 -15.15 24.23 9.83
N PHE A 64 -16.18 23.90 9.05
CA PHE A 64 -16.12 22.80 8.08
C PHE A 64 -15.17 23.10 6.92
N TYR A 65 -15.14 24.35 6.46
CA TYR A 65 -14.28 24.77 5.35
C TYR A 65 -12.85 25.10 5.78
N THR A 66 -12.66 25.46 7.05
CA THR A 66 -11.36 25.83 7.64
C THR A 66 -10.69 24.70 8.41
N TYR A 67 -11.22 23.48 8.36
CA TYR A 67 -10.59 22.33 9.01
C TYR A 67 -9.22 22.04 8.38
N GLU A 68 -8.17 22.43 9.10
CA GLU A 68 -6.78 22.12 8.78
C GLU A 68 -6.39 20.78 9.39
N PHE A 69 -5.85 19.91 8.55
CA PHE A 69 -5.33 18.63 9.02
C PHE A 69 -3.99 18.83 9.72
N SER A 70 -3.76 18.10 10.82
CA SER A 70 -2.41 18.02 11.38
C SER A 70 -1.45 17.41 10.36
N ILE A 71 -0.19 17.85 10.41
CA ILE A 71 0.89 17.30 9.57
C ILE A 71 1.00 15.78 9.75
N TYR A 72 0.71 15.29 10.96
CA TYR A 72 0.66 13.86 11.27
C TYR A 72 -0.33 13.12 10.35
N TYR A 73 -1.60 13.52 10.31
CA TYR A 73 -2.61 12.85 9.49
C TYR A 73 -2.35 13.01 7.99
N LEU A 74 -1.86 14.17 7.56
CA LEU A 74 -1.46 14.38 6.16
C LEU A 74 -0.36 13.40 5.73
N THR A 75 0.66 13.25 6.57
CA THR A 75 1.77 12.32 6.36
C THR A 75 1.26 10.89 6.35
N LEU A 76 0.48 10.49 7.35
CA LEU A 76 -0.07 9.14 7.47
C LEU A 76 -0.94 8.77 6.26
N ILE A 77 -1.81 9.68 5.81
CA ILE A 77 -2.64 9.49 4.61
C ILE A 77 -1.78 9.36 3.36
N GLY A 78 -0.75 10.19 3.20
CA GLY A 78 0.20 10.12 2.08
C GLY A 78 0.90 8.76 1.99
N PHE A 79 1.44 8.26 3.09
CA PHE A 79 2.11 6.96 3.10
C PHE A 79 1.13 5.78 2.94
N THR A 80 -0.06 5.87 3.55
CA THR A 80 -1.11 4.83 3.44
C THR A 80 -1.65 4.73 2.02
N SER A 81 -1.85 5.85 1.33
CA SER A 81 -2.32 5.84 -0.05
C SER A 81 -1.30 5.21 -1.00
N VAL A 82 0.00 5.44 -0.80
CA VAL A 82 1.07 4.78 -1.57
C VAL A 82 1.16 3.29 -1.24
N GLY A 83 1.05 2.92 0.04
CA GLY A 83 1.04 1.51 0.44
C GLY A 83 -0.12 0.73 -0.20
N PHE A 84 -1.33 1.29 -0.15
CA PHE A 84 -2.52 0.69 -0.77
C PHE A 84 -2.44 0.67 -2.30
N SER A 85 -1.90 1.70 -2.93
CA SER A 85 -1.77 1.71 -4.38
C SER A 85 -0.72 0.70 -4.87
N PHE A 86 0.32 0.46 -4.07
CA PHE A 86 1.34 -0.55 -4.37
C PHE A 86 0.76 -1.98 -4.42
N CYS A 87 -0.33 -2.26 -3.71
CA CYS A 87 -1.08 -3.51 -3.86
C CYS A 87 -1.58 -3.70 -5.30
N PHE A 88 -2.10 -2.66 -5.96
CA PHE A 88 -2.55 -2.72 -7.35
C PHE A 88 -1.37 -2.87 -8.33
N THR A 89 -0.27 -2.16 -8.09
CA THR A 89 0.96 -2.34 -8.87
C THR A 89 1.46 -3.78 -8.78
N THR A 90 1.48 -4.34 -7.58
CA THR A 90 1.93 -5.72 -7.35
C THR A 90 0.97 -6.72 -7.99
N TYR A 91 -0.34 -6.50 -7.89
CA TYR A 91 -1.35 -7.33 -8.54
C TYR A 91 -1.11 -7.45 -10.05
N LEU A 92 -0.81 -6.33 -10.72
CA LEU A 92 -0.53 -6.27 -12.15
C LEU A 92 0.84 -6.86 -12.51
N TRP A 93 1.87 -6.62 -11.70
CA TRP A 93 3.18 -7.26 -11.90
C TRP A 93 3.13 -8.79 -11.77
N MET A 94 2.17 -9.30 -11.00
CA MET A 94 1.93 -10.74 -10.86
C MET A 94 0.91 -11.29 -11.87
N SER A 95 0.28 -10.44 -12.69
CA SER A 95 -0.70 -10.83 -13.72
C SER A 95 -0.03 -11.36 -14.97
N LYS A 96 0.60 -12.52 -14.88
CA LYS A 96 1.05 -13.26 -16.06
C LYS A 96 -0.01 -14.26 -16.52
N PRO A 97 -0.48 -14.18 -17.78
CA PRO A 97 -1.49 -15.10 -18.29
C PRO A 97 -0.93 -16.52 -18.44
N PHE A 98 0.33 -16.67 -18.86
CA PHE A 98 0.96 -17.97 -19.09
C PHE A 98 2.35 -18.01 -18.47
N ALA A 99 2.51 -18.77 -17.38
CA ALA A 99 3.81 -19.17 -16.89
C ALA A 99 4.09 -20.60 -17.35
N THR A 100 5.22 -20.80 -18.04
CA THR A 100 5.66 -22.11 -18.56
C THR A 100 5.80 -23.18 -17.47
N ASN A 101 5.99 -22.78 -16.20
CA ASN A 101 6.10 -23.69 -15.07
C ASN A 101 4.87 -23.61 -14.15
N ARG A 102 4.21 -24.75 -13.91
CA ARG A 102 3.05 -24.89 -13.02
C ARG A 102 3.30 -24.34 -11.61
N LYS A 103 4.46 -24.63 -11.01
CA LYS A 103 4.80 -24.14 -9.66
C LYS A 103 4.91 -22.61 -9.62
N LYS A 104 5.48 -22.02 -10.66
CA LYS A 104 5.59 -20.55 -10.81
C LYS A 104 4.21 -19.92 -11.03
N ASN A 105 3.35 -20.55 -11.84
CA ASN A 105 1.98 -20.10 -12.07
C ASN A 105 1.19 -20.05 -10.76
N ILE A 106 1.23 -21.11 -9.94
CA ILE A 106 0.54 -21.16 -8.64
C ILE A 106 1.01 -20.02 -7.73
N ARG A 107 2.33 -19.80 -7.62
CA ARG A 107 2.88 -18.70 -6.81
C ARG A 107 2.44 -17.33 -7.30
N LEU A 108 2.42 -17.11 -8.62
CA LEU A 108 1.92 -15.87 -9.21
C LEU A 108 0.46 -15.63 -8.86
N ARG A 109 -0.41 -16.65 -8.99
CA ARG A 109 -1.83 -16.53 -8.65
C ARG A 109 -2.05 -16.30 -7.15
N MET A 110 -1.30 -16.98 -6.29
CA MET A 110 -1.32 -16.72 -4.85
C MET A 110 -0.88 -15.28 -4.53
N ALA A 111 0.19 -14.79 -5.13
CA ALA A 111 0.66 -13.42 -4.94
C ALA A 111 -0.40 -12.40 -5.39
N GLN A 112 -1.04 -12.59 -6.55
CA GLN A 112 -2.14 -11.75 -7.01
C GLN A 112 -3.28 -11.70 -5.99
N THR A 113 -3.82 -12.86 -5.59
CA THR A 113 -4.95 -12.91 -4.66
C THR A 113 -4.58 -12.30 -3.31
N ASN A 114 -3.39 -12.60 -2.79
CA ASN A 114 -2.93 -12.10 -1.50
C ASN A 114 -2.75 -10.58 -1.48
N THR A 115 -2.30 -9.96 -2.57
CA THR A 115 -2.20 -8.49 -2.67
C THR A 115 -3.56 -7.79 -2.60
N ILE A 116 -4.59 -8.37 -3.20
CA ILE A 116 -5.96 -7.85 -3.12
C ILE A 116 -6.54 -8.11 -1.73
N TRP A 117 -6.32 -9.32 -1.21
CA TRP A 117 -6.84 -9.72 0.09
C TRP A 117 -6.28 -8.85 1.21
N ILE A 118 -4.99 -8.50 1.20
CA ILE A 118 -4.44 -7.62 2.24
C ILE A 118 -5.02 -6.20 2.16
N LEU A 119 -5.23 -5.66 0.94
CA LEU A 119 -5.83 -4.35 0.75
C LEU A 119 -7.27 -4.32 1.28
N PHE A 120 -8.13 -5.23 0.83
CA PHE A 120 -9.52 -5.23 1.28
C PHE A 120 -9.65 -5.68 2.73
N GLY A 121 -8.83 -6.63 3.18
CA GLY A 121 -8.81 -7.08 4.57
C GLY A 121 -8.45 -5.94 5.53
N THR A 122 -7.45 -5.12 5.19
CA THR A 122 -7.10 -3.94 5.99
C THR A 122 -8.21 -2.88 5.94
N LEU A 123 -8.83 -2.62 4.79
CA LEU A 123 -9.98 -1.70 4.70
C LEU A 123 -11.18 -2.16 5.53
N PHE A 124 -11.54 -3.45 5.48
CA PHE A 124 -12.62 -4.02 6.29
C PHE A 124 -12.30 -3.95 7.79
N PHE A 125 -11.04 -4.21 8.17
CA PHE A 125 -10.60 -4.10 9.55
C PHE A 125 -10.66 -2.65 10.05
N LEU A 126 -10.18 -1.68 9.26
CA LEU A 126 -10.26 -0.25 9.58
C LEU A 126 -11.70 0.22 9.69
N LEU A 127 -12.60 -0.24 8.81
CA LEU A 127 -14.03 0.08 8.88
C LEU A 127 -14.67 -0.40 10.19
N ARG A 128 -14.24 -1.55 10.72
CA ARG A 128 -14.72 -2.06 12.02
C ARG A 128 -14.11 -1.29 13.18
N LEU A 129 -12.82 -0.99 13.13
CA LEU A 129 -12.14 -0.19 14.16
C LEU A 129 -12.68 1.23 14.24
N PHE A 130 -13.16 1.79 13.13
CA PHE A 130 -13.75 3.12 13.09
C PHE A 130 -14.87 3.29 14.14
N TRP A 131 -15.79 2.33 14.22
CA TRP A 131 -16.87 2.34 15.21
C TRP A 131 -16.36 2.23 16.65
N PHE A 132 -15.25 1.53 16.86
CA PHE A 132 -14.62 1.42 18.17
C PHE A 132 -13.99 2.75 18.59
N PHE A 133 -13.19 3.38 17.73
CA PHE A 133 -12.55 4.66 18.03
C PHE A 133 -13.56 5.79 18.25
N ALA A 134 -14.65 5.82 17.47
CA ALA A 134 -15.71 6.80 17.64
C ALA A 134 -16.45 6.71 18.99
N GLY A 135 -16.36 5.59 19.70
CA GLY A 135 -17.02 5.40 20.99
C GLY A 135 -16.15 5.62 22.23
N VAL A 136 -14.84 5.83 22.08
CA VAL A 136 -13.85 5.82 23.19
C VAL A 136 -12.98 7.08 23.23
N ASP A 137 -13.22 8.07 22.36
CA ASP A 137 -12.45 9.33 22.26
C ASP A 137 -10.92 9.15 22.13
N LEU A 138 -10.48 8.02 21.57
CA LEU A 138 -9.07 7.74 21.30
C LEU A 138 -8.66 8.34 19.95
N THR A 139 -7.48 8.95 19.89
CA THR A 139 -6.94 9.52 18.66
C THR A 139 -5.62 8.87 18.27
N ILE A 140 -5.44 8.55 16.99
CA ILE A 140 -4.22 7.87 16.52
C ILE A 140 -2.98 8.74 16.80
N GLU A 141 -3.10 10.06 16.61
CA GLU A 141 -1.99 11.00 16.84
C GLU A 141 -1.50 11.04 18.30
N LYS A 142 -2.41 10.99 19.28
CA LYS A 142 -2.02 11.07 20.70
C LYS A 142 -1.68 9.72 21.30
N ASP A 143 -2.46 8.69 20.97
CA ASP A 143 -2.41 7.40 21.67
C ASP A 143 -1.59 6.34 20.91
N PHE A 144 -1.45 6.49 19.58
CA PHE A 144 -0.87 5.47 18.69
C PHE A 144 0.05 6.05 17.61
N ALA A 145 0.74 7.18 17.89
CA ALA A 145 1.45 7.97 16.90
C ALA A 145 2.35 7.15 15.96
N TYR A 146 3.23 6.30 16.51
CA TYR A 146 4.13 5.47 15.71
C TYR A 146 3.45 4.22 15.13
N LEU A 147 2.47 3.66 15.85
CA LEU A 147 1.75 2.46 15.45
C LEU A 147 0.89 2.72 14.19
N GLY A 148 0.36 3.93 14.03
CA GLY A 148 -0.33 4.34 12.79
C GLY A 148 0.52 4.13 11.54
N PHE A 149 1.80 4.52 11.59
CA PHE A 149 2.73 4.38 10.47
C PHE A 149 3.18 2.93 10.20
N MET A 150 2.99 2.01 11.15
CA MET A 150 3.29 0.60 10.89
C MET A 150 2.38 0.00 9.82
N PHE A 151 1.15 0.50 9.66
CA PHE A 151 0.22 0.03 8.63
C PHE A 151 0.77 0.17 7.20
N PRO A 152 1.08 1.39 6.70
CA PRO A 152 1.61 1.55 5.34
C PRO A 152 2.90 0.77 5.11
N ILE A 153 3.79 0.74 6.12
CA ILE A 153 5.06 0.00 6.05
C ILE A 153 4.79 -1.50 5.92
N PHE A 154 3.91 -2.06 6.75
CA PHE A 154 3.57 -3.47 6.74
C PHE A 154 2.99 -3.89 5.38
N ILE A 155 2.05 -3.13 4.83
CA ILE A 155 1.43 -3.42 3.53
C ILE A 155 2.48 -3.41 2.41
N TYR A 156 3.32 -2.38 2.39
CA TYR A 156 4.39 -2.27 1.40
C TYR A 156 5.38 -3.44 1.47
N LEU A 157 5.84 -3.78 2.68
CA LEU A 157 6.74 -4.91 2.90
C LEU A 157 6.09 -6.25 2.58
N TYR A 158 4.79 -6.41 2.87
CA TYR A 158 4.04 -7.62 2.53
C TYR A 158 3.97 -7.81 1.01
N CYS A 159 3.62 -6.77 0.25
CA CYS A 159 3.63 -6.81 -1.21
C CYS A 159 5.02 -7.14 -1.76
N TRP A 160 6.08 -6.54 -1.19
CA TRP A 160 7.45 -6.85 -1.58
C TRP A 160 7.90 -8.25 -1.25
N ASN A 161 7.45 -8.80 -0.12
CA ASN A 161 7.73 -10.17 0.25
C ASN A 161 7.18 -11.12 -0.84
N LEU A 162 5.93 -10.90 -1.28
CA LEU A 162 5.31 -11.67 -2.38
C LEU A 162 6.10 -11.55 -3.70
N ILE A 163 6.61 -10.35 -4.02
CA ILE A 163 7.47 -10.16 -5.20
C ILE A 163 8.78 -10.93 -5.05
N SER A 164 9.41 -10.84 -3.88
CA SER A 164 10.71 -11.45 -3.59
C SER A 164 10.64 -12.98 -3.54
N ASP A 165 9.45 -13.53 -3.26
CA ASP A 165 9.18 -14.97 -3.30
C ASP A 165 9.22 -15.56 -4.71
N ILE A 166 9.00 -14.71 -5.72
CA ILE A 166 8.96 -15.11 -7.13
C ILE A 166 10.23 -14.66 -7.87
N TYR A 167 10.71 -13.46 -7.59
CA TYR A 167 11.81 -12.82 -8.29
C TYR A 167 12.98 -12.46 -7.36
N LYS A 168 14.19 -12.39 -7.90
CA LYS A 168 15.31 -11.74 -7.21
C LYS A 168 15.15 -10.22 -7.34
N SER A 169 14.81 -9.56 -6.24
CA SER A 169 14.38 -8.14 -6.27
C SER A 169 15.08 -7.21 -5.28
N LYS A 170 16.24 -7.61 -4.69
CA LYS A 170 16.93 -6.79 -3.68
C LYS A 170 17.25 -5.35 -4.13
N LYS A 171 17.76 -5.18 -5.35
CA LYS A 171 18.07 -3.84 -5.91
C LYS A 171 16.79 -3.05 -6.23
N PRO A 172 15.81 -3.60 -6.97
CA PRO A 172 14.51 -2.95 -7.17
C PRO A 172 13.82 -2.52 -5.88
N PHE A 173 13.85 -3.37 -4.84
CA PHE A 173 13.25 -3.07 -3.54
C PHE A 173 13.80 -1.77 -2.94
N LEU A 174 15.12 -1.59 -2.94
CA LEU A 174 15.73 -0.36 -2.41
C LEU A 174 15.32 0.87 -3.22
N LEU A 175 15.36 0.76 -4.55
CA LEU A 175 14.97 1.84 -5.45
C LEU A 175 13.50 2.25 -5.24
N THR A 176 12.59 1.28 -5.21
CA THR A 176 11.16 1.57 -5.01
C THR A 176 10.86 2.08 -3.61
N SER A 177 11.64 1.68 -2.60
CA SER A 177 11.45 2.17 -1.23
C SER A 177 11.74 3.66 -1.16
N LEU A 178 12.80 4.12 -1.85
CA LEU A 178 13.09 5.55 -1.99
C LEU A 178 11.95 6.27 -2.74
N ILE A 179 11.48 5.71 -3.85
CA ILE A 179 10.36 6.29 -4.62
C ILE A 179 9.10 6.41 -3.74
N VAL A 180 8.77 5.38 -2.97
CA VAL A 180 7.61 5.38 -2.06
C VAL A 180 7.74 6.45 -0.99
N ILE A 181 8.96 6.66 -0.45
CA ILE A 181 9.22 7.75 0.51
C ILE A 181 8.99 9.11 -0.15
N PHE A 182 9.57 9.36 -1.32
CA PHE A 182 9.39 10.63 -2.03
C PHE A 182 7.93 10.89 -2.41
N VAL A 183 7.24 9.90 -2.98
CA VAL A 183 5.84 10.04 -3.37
C VAL A 183 4.94 10.22 -2.14
N GLY A 184 5.23 9.52 -1.03
CA GLY A 184 4.50 9.69 0.23
C GLY A 184 4.61 11.11 0.79
N ILE A 185 5.81 11.70 0.75
CA ILE A 185 6.04 13.11 1.14
C ILE A 185 5.26 14.05 0.21
N ILE A 186 5.38 13.89 -1.11
CA ILE A 186 4.64 14.73 -2.08
C ILE A 186 3.13 14.66 -1.84
N LEU A 187 2.59 13.46 -1.61
CA LEU A 187 1.16 13.24 -1.37
C LEU A 187 0.69 13.72 0.01
N SER A 188 1.61 13.88 0.97
CA SER A 188 1.29 14.54 2.23
C SER A 188 1.05 16.04 2.05
N GLY A 189 1.61 16.64 0.99
CA GLY A 189 1.54 18.08 0.75
C GLY A 189 2.56 18.88 1.56
N ILE A 190 3.61 18.20 2.03
CA ILE A 190 4.85 18.77 2.58
C ILE A 190 5.84 18.92 1.43
#